data_AF-A0A2V8ACX9-F1
#
_entry.id   AF-A0A2V8ACX9-F1
#
_cell.length_a   1.000
_cell.length_b   1.000
_cell.length_c   1.000
_cell.angle_alpha   90.00
_cell.angle_beta   90.00
_cell.angle_gamma   90.00
#
_symmetry.space_group_name_H-M   'P 1'
#
loop_
_entity.id
_entity.type
_entity.pdbx_description
1 polymer ?
#
loop_
_entity_poly.entity_id
_entity_poly.type
_entity_poly.pdbx_seq_one_letter_code
_entity_poly.pdbx_strand_id
1 'polypeptide(L)' 'MTLKISLLAIAFAGSSLASAQTWTPPRMPDGHPDLQGIYTNSSITPLERPKELGAKEFYTEQEAA' A
#
# COMPACT_ATOMS: atom_id res chain seq x y z
N MET A 1 29.62 47.32 -3.05
CA MET A 1 28.78 48.53 -3.18
C MET A 1 27.36 48.08 -3.54
N THR A 2 26.55 47.89 -2.48
CA THR A 2 25.11 48.18 -2.29
C THR A 2 24.25 48.41 -3.56
N LEU A 3 23.00 47.97 -3.76
CA LEU A 3 21.96 47.12 -3.12
C LEU A 3 20.66 47.42 -3.93
N LYS A 4 19.58 46.61 -3.72
CA LYS A 4 18.14 46.95 -3.90
C LYS A 4 17.56 46.58 -5.29
N ILE A 5 16.33 46.06 -5.49
CA ILE A 5 15.03 46.22 -4.82
C ILE A 5 14.13 44.98 -5.11
N SER A 6 13.32 44.64 -4.11
CA SER A 6 11.95 44.06 -4.06
C SER A 6 11.29 43.47 -5.32
N LEU A 7 10.52 42.38 -5.16
CA LEU A 7 9.06 42.45 -4.95
C LEU A 7 8.47 41.05 -4.67
N LEU A 8 7.64 41.01 -3.63
CA LEU A 8 6.78 39.91 -3.22
C LEU A 8 5.73 39.61 -4.30
N ALA A 9 5.73 38.40 -4.86
CA ALA A 9 4.61 37.87 -5.64
C ALA A 9 3.95 36.75 -4.86
N ILE A 10 2.73 37.01 -4.39
CA ILE A 10 1.83 36.03 -3.80
C ILE A 10 1.39 35.08 -4.92
N ALA A 11 1.73 33.80 -4.81
CA ALA A 11 1.10 32.74 -5.59
C ALA A 11 0.48 31.74 -4.61
N PHE A 12 -0.79 31.98 -4.26
CA PHE A 12 -1.64 30.92 -3.72
C PHE A 12 -2.27 30.20 -4.91
N ALA A 13 -1.51 29.25 -5.47
CA ALA A 13 -1.99 28.25 -6.42
C ALA A 13 -1.42 26.92 -5.90
N GLY A 14 -2.23 26.04 -5.33
CA GLY A 14 -3.31 25.37 -6.03
C GLY A 14 -2.77 23.98 -6.40
N SER A 15 -3.30 22.97 -5.71
CA SER A 15 -2.99 21.55 -5.88
C SER A 15 -1.61 21.13 -5.36
N SER A 16 -1.57 20.52 -4.18
CA SER A 16 -0.54 19.53 -3.88
C SER A 16 -0.73 18.39 -4.87
N LEU A 17 -0.10 18.50 -6.05
CA LEU A 17 0.29 17.34 -6.82
C LEU A 17 1.17 16.53 -5.85
N ALA A 18 0.56 15.57 -5.15
CA ALA A 18 1.31 14.45 -4.64
C ALA A 18 1.90 13.80 -5.89
N SER A 19 3.11 14.23 -6.25
CA SER A 19 3.92 13.55 -7.24
C SER A 19 3.99 12.12 -6.74
N ALA A 20 3.28 11.21 -7.42
CA ALA A 20 3.46 9.80 -7.18
C ALA A 20 4.92 9.53 -7.52
N GLN A 21 5.75 9.47 -6.48
CA GLN A 21 7.17 9.25 -6.66
C GLN A 21 7.28 7.92 -7.40
N THR A 22 7.87 7.96 -8.60
CA THR A 22 8.08 6.74 -9.36
C THR A 22 9.09 5.92 -8.60
N TRP A 23 8.60 4.93 -7.85
CA TRP A 23 9.45 4.05 -7.07
C TRP A 23 10.18 3.10 -8.02
N THR A 24 11.51 3.16 -7.99
CA THR A 24 12.37 2.21 -8.69
C THR A 24 12.87 1.19 -7.66
N PRO A 25 12.45 -0.08 -7.74
CA PRO A 25 12.89 -1.09 -6.78
C PRO A 25 14.40 -1.35 -6.93
N PRO A 26 15.13 -1.59 -5.83
CA PRO A 26 16.50 -2.09 -5.89
C PRO A 26 16.54 -3.41 -6.68
N ARG A 27 17.67 -3.68 -7.34
CA ARG A 27 17.85 -4.87 -8.20
C ARG A 27 19.04 -5.70 -7.72
N MET A 28 18.95 -7.01 -7.90
CA MET A 28 20.04 -7.95 -7.74
C MET A 28 21.03 -7.88 -8.92
N PRO A 29 22.25 -8.45 -8.82
CA PRO A 29 23.23 -8.45 -9.90
C PRO A 29 22.76 -9.13 -11.20
N ASP A 30 21.85 -10.11 -11.09
CA ASP A 30 21.19 -10.76 -12.22
C ASP A 30 20.05 -9.93 -12.83
N GLY A 31 19.79 -8.76 -12.24
CA GLY A 31 18.83 -7.80 -12.74
C GLY A 31 17.41 -8.04 -12.29
N HIS A 32 17.07 -8.95 -11.37
CA HIS A 32 15.71 -9.07 -10.81
C HIS A 32 15.47 -8.08 -9.65
N PRO A 33 14.21 -7.70 -9.32
CA PRO A 33 13.90 -6.93 -8.11
C PRO A 33 14.45 -7.61 -6.85
N ASP A 34 15.04 -6.81 -5.96
CA ASP A 34 15.42 -7.28 -4.64
C ASP A 34 14.19 -7.36 -3.75
N LEU A 35 13.76 -8.59 -3.47
CA LEU A 35 12.63 -8.91 -2.59
C LEU A 35 13.12 -9.50 -1.26
N GLN A 36 14.33 -9.17 -0.81
CA GLN A 36 14.81 -9.58 0.52
C GLN A 36 14.10 -8.82 1.64
N GLY A 37 13.96 -9.46 2.80
CA GLY A 37 13.33 -8.87 3.98
C GLY A 37 12.75 -9.93 4.92
N ILE A 38 12.09 -9.45 5.97
CA ILE A 38 11.36 -10.31 6.91
C ILE A 38 9.91 -10.38 6.46
N TYR A 39 9.46 -11.57 6.06
CA TYR A 39 8.08 -11.84 5.71
C TYR A 39 7.37 -12.50 6.87
N THR A 40 6.13 -12.08 7.14
CA THR A 40 5.24 -12.79 8.07
C THR A 40 4.29 -13.69 7.27
N ASN A 41 3.87 -14.78 7.87
CA ASN A 41 2.88 -15.71 7.30
C ASN A 41 1.54 -15.67 8.06
N SER A 42 1.24 -14.54 8.72
CA SER A 42 0.00 -14.37 9.49
C SER A 42 -1.20 -14.32 8.55
N SER A 43 -2.12 -15.28 8.69
CA SER A 43 -3.43 -15.27 8.05
C SER A 43 -4.52 -15.23 9.11
N ILE A 44 -5.52 -14.36 8.92
CA ILE A 44 -6.74 -14.34 9.74
C ILE A 44 -7.70 -15.44 9.27
N THR A 45 -7.63 -15.81 8.00
CA THR A 45 -8.53 -16.81 7.41
C THR A 45 -7.94 -18.22 7.62
N PRO A 46 -8.70 -19.15 8.24
CA PRO A 46 -8.26 -20.52 8.39
C PRO A 46 -8.21 -21.21 7.01
N LEU A 47 -7.19 -22.04 6.80
CA LEU A 47 -7.04 -22.82 5.56
C LEU A 47 -7.91 -24.08 5.55
N GLU A 48 -8.23 -24.60 6.74
CA GLU A 48 -9.09 -25.75 6.94
C GLU A 48 -10.52 -25.30 7.28
N ARG A 49 -11.49 -26.17 6.99
CA ARG A 49 -12.86 -25.94 7.41
C ARG A 49 -12.94 -25.91 8.95
N PRO A 50 -13.55 -24.87 9.55
CA PRO A 50 -13.83 -24.84 10.98
C PRO A 50 -14.53 -26.13 11.46
N LYS A 51 -14.05 -26.70 12.56
CA LYS A 51 -14.56 -27.98 13.10
C LYS A 51 -16.06 -27.96 13.37
N GLU A 52 -16.59 -26.80 13.78
CA GLU A 52 -18.01 -26.58 14.06
C GLU A 52 -18.91 -26.76 12.84
N LEU A 53 -18.37 -26.56 11.63
CA LEU A 53 -19.13 -26.71 10.38
C LEU A 53 -19.18 -28.17 9.91
N GLY A 54 -18.21 -29.00 10.26
CA GLY A 54 -18.20 -30.44 9.93
C GLY A 54 -18.63 -30.76 8.49
N ALA A 55 -19.72 -31.53 8.37
CA ALA A 55 -20.32 -31.95 7.10
C ALA A 55 -21.45 -31.02 6.60
N LYS A 56 -21.63 -29.83 7.19
CA LYS A 56 -22.64 -28.87 6.75
C LYS A 56 -22.36 -28.41 5.32
N GLU A 57 -23.28 -28.74 4.41
CA GLU A 57 -23.14 -28.46 2.98
C GLU A 57 -23.60 -27.04 2.62
N PHE A 58 -24.61 -26.51 3.31
CA PHE A 58 -25.24 -25.23 3.01
C PHE A 58 -25.49 -24.42 4.27
N TYR A 59 -25.34 -23.10 4.15
CA TYR A 59 -25.82 -22.13 5.14
C TYR A 59 -27.29 -21.79 4.88
N THR A 60 -28.03 -21.44 5.93
CA THR A 60 -29.32 -20.78 5.77
C THR A 60 -29.12 -19.32 5.38
N GLU A 61 -30.16 -18.67 4.85
CA GLU A 61 -30.10 -17.24 4.51
C GLU A 61 -29.76 -16.38 5.73
N GLN A 62 -30.25 -16.77 6.92
CA GLN A 62 -30.00 -16.05 8.17
C GLN A 62 -28.54 -16.15 8.64
N GLU A 63 -27.83 -17.22 8.27
CA GLU A 63 -26.44 -17.44 8.66
C GLU A 63 -25.42 -16.82 7.69
N ALA A 64 -25.85 -16.51 6.46
CA ALA A 64 -25.01 -15.91 5.43
C ALA A 64 -25.03 -14.38 5.42
N ALA A 65 -25.91 -13.76 6.22
CA ALA A 65 -26.12 -12.31 6.29
C ALA A 65 -25.15 -11.60 7.24
#